data_AF-A0A3N7D4K6-F1
#
_entry.id   AF-A0A3N7D4K6-F1
#
_cell.length_a   1.000
_cell.length_b   1.000
_cell.length_c   1.000
_cell.angle_alpha   90.00
_cell.angle_beta   90.00
_cell.angle_gamma   90.00
#
_symmetry.space_group_name_H-M   'P 1'
#
loop_
_entity.id
_entity.type
_entity.pdbx_description
1 polymer ?
#
loop_
_entity_poly.entity_id
_entity_poly.type
_entity_poly.pdbx_seq_one_letter_code
_entity_poly.pdbx_strand_id
1 'polypeptide(L)'
;MNFSDSNISSILTVGTIIGLYFLFAKLVPVEKSEYKTEKSFETLSAKYFVSDLKYMGIFLLLVVVSGYLFYEIFLLFTGFRTSVLSDALIVVSPDPGMLLAPSLFCALLSSSLLLVFLIKTQLKDDWKEYMAYYNLKYKFNYAKVVVYLIRILTVITVVITIASLDWFSSFGHKEIKINSFLSLGTKSYRYSDVSNVAKVMKVKAPSGKILNEPYFLVTFNDGNTWSSIYNGFGDQQKNQEIITLVSRQSNKAISQVEFE
;
A
#
# COMPACT_ATOMS: atom_id res chain seq x y z
N MET A 1 21.92 3.68 11.96
CA MET A 1 20.78 4.60 11.81
C MET A 1 21.05 5.71 12.82
N ASN A 2 21.26 6.94 12.35
CA ASN A 2 21.62 8.03 13.27
C ASN A 2 20.39 8.43 14.08
N PHE A 3 20.54 8.50 15.40
CA PHE A 3 19.44 8.89 16.31
C PHE A 3 18.83 10.26 15.96
N SER A 4 19.56 11.13 15.25
CA SER A 4 19.07 12.41 14.75
C SER A 4 17.89 12.29 13.78
N ASP A 5 17.91 11.29 12.90
CA ASP A 5 16.98 11.23 11.77
C ASP A 5 15.59 10.73 12.21
N SER A 6 15.56 9.87 13.24
CA SER A 6 14.32 9.36 13.85
C SER A 6 13.52 10.48 14.55
N ASN A 7 14.21 11.40 15.22
CA ASN A 7 13.58 12.49 15.96
C ASN A 7 12.92 13.50 15.01
N ILE A 8 13.56 13.82 13.88
CA ILE A 8 13.02 14.75 12.88
C ILE A 8 11.72 14.20 12.28
N SER A 9 11.70 12.91 11.90
CA SER A 9 10.51 12.26 11.35
C SER A 9 9.33 12.28 12.34
N SER A 10 9.61 12.04 13.62
CA SER A 10 8.59 12.06 14.69
C SER A 10 7.99 13.46 14.88
N ILE A 11 8.82 14.51 14.90
CA ILE A 11 8.37 15.91 15.02
C ILE A 11 7.50 16.31 13.83
N LEU A 12 7.92 15.96 12.61
CA LEU A 12 7.15 16.25 11.39
C LEU A 12 5.80 15.53 11.39
N THR A 13 5.77 14.27 11.85
CA THR A 13 4.53 13.49 11.93
C THR A 13 3.55 14.11 12.92
N VAL A 14 4.01 14.46 14.13
CA VAL A 14 3.18 15.12 15.14
C VAL A 14 2.68 16.48 14.65
N GLY A 15 3.57 17.29 14.07
CA GLY A 15 3.21 18.58 13.49
C GLY A 15 2.15 18.47 12.38
N THR A 16 2.26 17.44 11.53
CA THR A 16 1.28 17.14 10.49
C THR A 16 -0.08 16.76 11.07
N ILE A 17 -0.11 15.89 12.09
CA ILE A 17 -1.36 15.48 12.75
C ILE A 17 -2.05 16.69 13.40
N ILE A 18 -1.30 17.53 14.11
CA ILE A 18 -1.81 18.76 14.73
C ILE A 18 -2.33 19.72 13.64
N GLY A 19 -1.58 19.92 12.57
CA GLY A 19 -1.99 20.76 11.44
C GLY A 19 -3.29 20.28 10.80
N LEU A 20 -3.42 18.97 10.55
CA LEU A 20 -4.65 18.36 10.03
C LEU A 20 -5.83 18.54 10.99
N TYR A 21 -5.62 18.40 12.30
CA TYR A 21 -6.65 18.63 13.30
C TYR A 21 -7.20 20.07 13.23
N PHE A 22 -6.32 21.07 13.21
CA PHE A 22 -6.73 22.48 13.06
C PHE A 22 -7.40 22.76 11.70
N LEU A 23 -6.90 22.13 10.63
CA LEU A 23 -7.48 22.24 9.31
C LEU A 23 -8.93 21.71 9.31
N PHE A 24 -9.20 20.56 9.94
CA PHE A 24 -10.55 20.02 10.02
C PHE A 24 -11.48 20.86 10.89
N ALA A 25 -10.99 21.39 12.02
CA ALA A 25 -11.76 22.32 12.84
C ALA A 25 -12.17 23.57 12.06
N LYS A 26 -11.28 24.10 11.21
CA LYS A 26 -11.56 25.26 10.35
C LYS A 26 -12.50 24.93 9.18
N LEU A 27 -12.27 23.83 8.47
CA LEU A 27 -13.04 23.47 7.27
C LEU A 27 -14.43 22.94 7.60
N VAL A 28 -14.57 22.22 8.72
CA VAL A 28 -15.77 21.49 9.08
C VAL A 28 -16.18 21.81 10.53
N PRO A 29 -16.55 23.07 10.81
CA PRO A 29 -16.79 23.54 12.17
C PRO A 29 -17.96 22.79 12.85
N VAL A 30 -17.84 22.60 14.16
CA VAL A 30 -18.76 21.79 14.96
C VAL A 30 -20.18 22.37 15.01
N GLU A 31 -20.30 23.70 14.92
CA GLU A 31 -21.56 24.45 14.97
C GLU A 31 -22.49 24.10 13.79
N LYS A 32 -21.89 23.69 12.66
CA LYS A 32 -22.58 23.25 11.44
C LYS A 32 -22.96 21.75 11.47
N SER A 33 -22.78 21.08 12.61
CA SER A 33 -23.21 19.69 12.79
C SER A 33 -24.72 19.58 13.02
N GLU A 34 -25.33 18.54 12.46
CA GLU A 34 -26.71 18.14 12.76
C GLU A 34 -26.83 17.42 14.11
N TYR A 35 -25.72 16.89 14.63
CA TYR A 35 -25.67 16.20 15.92
C TYR A 35 -25.24 17.17 17.01
N LYS A 36 -26.22 17.66 17.76
CA LYS A 36 -26.06 18.57 18.89
C LYS A 36 -26.61 17.94 20.17
N THR A 37 -26.12 18.40 21.31
CA THR A 37 -26.56 17.96 22.64
C THR A 37 -26.35 19.10 23.63
N GLU A 38 -27.20 19.16 24.65
CA GLU A 38 -27.08 20.10 25.78
C GLU A 38 -26.21 19.53 26.91
N LYS A 39 -25.93 18.22 26.88
CA LYS A 39 -25.11 17.55 27.90
C LYS A 39 -23.65 17.96 27.78
N SER A 40 -22.98 18.08 28.92
CA SER A 40 -21.55 18.40 28.96
C SER A 40 -20.71 17.22 28.43
N PHE A 41 -19.47 17.53 28.02
CA PHE A 41 -18.54 16.51 27.53
C PHE A 41 -18.23 15.46 28.62
N GLU A 42 -18.09 15.88 29.87
CA GLU A 42 -17.75 15.03 31.01
C GLU A 42 -18.85 13.98 31.24
N THR A 43 -20.12 14.40 31.20
CA THR A 43 -21.27 13.49 31.34
C THR A 43 -21.29 12.45 30.22
N LEU A 44 -21.10 12.88 28.97
CA LEU A 44 -21.13 11.97 27.82
C LEU A 44 -19.90 11.06 27.75
N SER A 45 -18.73 11.57 28.12
CA SER A 45 -17.49 10.79 28.20
C SER A 45 -17.64 9.66 29.22
N ALA A 46 -18.18 9.94 30.40
CA ALA A 46 -18.46 8.90 31.40
C ALA A 46 -19.45 7.84 30.88
N LYS A 47 -20.51 8.26 30.18
CA LYS A 47 -21.50 7.35 29.57
C LYS A 47 -20.88 6.44 28.52
N TYR A 48 -20.04 6.97 27.64
CA TYR A 48 -19.58 6.26 26.43
C TYR A 48 -18.17 5.66 26.52
N PHE A 49 -17.38 5.95 27.55
CA PHE A 49 -15.98 5.48 27.66
C PHE A 49 -15.81 3.97 27.46
N VAL A 50 -16.62 3.15 28.15
CA VAL A 50 -16.57 1.69 28.02
C VAL A 50 -16.98 1.23 26.62
N SER A 51 -17.94 1.91 26.00
CA SER A 51 -18.36 1.64 24.62
C SER A 51 -17.24 1.97 23.64
N ASP A 52 -16.55 3.09 23.80
CA ASP A 52 -15.40 3.47 22.97
C ASP A 52 -14.29 2.41 23.03
N LEU A 53 -13.94 1.93 24.23
CA LEU A 53 -12.93 0.86 24.40
C LEU A 53 -13.37 -0.44 23.73
N LYS A 54 -14.63 -0.84 23.90
CA LYS A 54 -15.21 -2.02 23.25
C LYS A 54 -15.14 -1.90 21.72
N TYR A 55 -15.58 -0.76 21.16
CA TYR A 55 -15.59 -0.54 19.71
C TYR A 55 -14.19 -0.45 19.13
N MET A 56 -13.22 0.10 19.87
CA MET A 56 -11.81 0.08 19.48
C MET A 56 -11.28 -1.36 19.41
N GLY A 57 -11.58 -2.20 20.40
CA GLY A 57 -11.20 -3.61 20.38
C GLY A 57 -11.83 -4.38 19.22
N ILE A 58 -13.13 -4.17 18.97
CA ILE A 58 -13.83 -4.77 17.82
C ILE A 58 -13.21 -4.30 16.50
N PHE A 59 -12.90 -3.00 16.37
CA PHE A 59 -12.26 -2.45 15.18
C PHE A 59 -10.91 -3.11 14.89
N LEU A 60 -10.03 -3.23 15.89
CA LEU A 60 -8.72 -3.86 15.73
C LEU A 60 -8.86 -5.32 15.30
N LEU A 61 -9.80 -6.06 15.89
CA LEU A 61 -10.10 -7.44 15.49
C LEU A 61 -10.59 -7.50 14.03
N LEU A 62 -11.52 -6.63 13.66
CA LEU A 62 -12.04 -6.56 12.29
C LEU A 62 -10.95 -6.23 11.26
N VAL A 63 -10.00 -5.35 11.60
CA VAL A 63 -8.88 -5.00 10.71
C VAL A 63 -7.97 -6.20 10.48
N VAL A 64 -7.63 -6.96 11.52
CA VAL A 64 -6.80 -8.17 11.37
C VAL A 64 -7.51 -9.22 10.52
N VAL A 65 -8.77 -9.52 10.83
CA VAL A 65 -9.56 -10.52 10.10
C VAL A 65 -9.76 -10.10 8.64
N SER A 66 -10.20 -8.86 8.41
CA SER A 66 -10.40 -8.35 7.05
C SER A 66 -9.09 -8.27 6.26
N GLY A 67 -7.99 -7.90 6.92
CA GLY A 67 -6.67 -7.83 6.28
C GLY A 67 -6.20 -9.18 5.78
N TYR A 68 -6.36 -10.22 6.60
CA TYR A 68 -6.08 -11.59 6.19
C TYR A 68 -6.98 -12.03 5.02
N LEU A 69 -8.30 -11.77 5.10
CA LEU A 69 -9.23 -12.13 4.03
C LEU A 69 -8.90 -11.44 2.70
N PHE A 70 -8.60 -10.13 2.71
CA PHE A 70 -8.23 -9.41 1.50
C PHE A 70 -6.90 -9.88 0.92
N TYR A 71 -5.94 -10.24 1.77
CA TYR A 71 -4.67 -10.81 1.33
C TYR A 71 -4.88 -12.12 0.57
N GLU A 72 -5.67 -13.05 1.10
CA GLU A 72 -6.01 -14.31 0.42
C GLU A 72 -6.77 -14.06 -0.90
N ILE A 73 -7.70 -13.10 -0.91
CA ILE A 73 -8.39 -12.69 -2.13
C ILE A 73 -7.40 -12.17 -3.18
N PHE A 74 -6.42 -11.35 -2.81
CA PHE A 74 -5.41 -10.84 -3.74
C PHE A 74 -4.43 -11.91 -4.21
N LEU A 75 -4.08 -12.88 -3.36
CA LEU A 75 -3.33 -14.07 -3.80
C LEU A 75 -4.10 -14.85 -4.87
N LEU A 76 -5.40 -15.04 -4.67
CA LEU A 76 -6.26 -15.69 -5.67
C LEU A 76 -6.31 -14.90 -6.98
N PHE A 77 -6.50 -13.58 -6.91
CA PHE A 77 -6.55 -12.72 -8.10
C PHE A 77 -5.22 -12.66 -8.85
N THR A 78 -4.09 -12.61 -8.15
CA THR A 78 -2.77 -12.67 -8.78
C THR A 78 -2.54 -14.03 -9.44
N GLY A 79 -2.91 -15.13 -8.79
CA GLY A 79 -2.87 -16.48 -9.40
C GLY A 79 -3.74 -16.60 -10.65
N PHE A 80 -4.97 -16.08 -10.61
CA PHE A 80 -5.84 -16.02 -11.78
C PHE A 80 -5.22 -15.17 -12.89
N ARG A 81 -4.72 -13.97 -12.57
CA ARG A 81 -4.11 -13.05 -13.53
C ARG A 81 -2.90 -13.65 -14.23
N THR A 82 -2.02 -14.33 -13.49
CA THR A 82 -0.83 -14.97 -14.04
C THR A 82 -1.16 -16.18 -14.91
N SER A 83 -2.26 -16.91 -14.62
CA SER A 83 -2.72 -18.02 -15.47
C SER A 83 -3.14 -17.59 -16.89
N VAL A 84 -3.52 -16.32 -17.07
CA VAL A 84 -3.87 -15.73 -18.37
C VAL A 84 -2.64 -15.41 -19.22
N LEU A 85 -1.43 -15.41 -18.64
CA LEU A 85 -0.17 -15.16 -19.35
C LEU A 85 0.36 -16.45 -20.02
N SER A 86 -0.41 -17.01 -20.96
CA SER A 86 -0.17 -18.33 -21.57
C SER A 86 1.21 -18.53 -22.21
N ASP A 87 1.85 -17.45 -22.66
CA ASP A 87 3.11 -17.50 -23.40
C ASP A 87 4.35 -17.28 -22.50
N ALA A 88 4.15 -17.09 -21.20
CA ALA A 88 5.21 -16.81 -20.26
C ALA A 88 5.92 -18.09 -19.78
N LEU A 89 7.25 -18.10 -19.87
CA LEU A 89 8.09 -19.16 -19.30
C LEU A 89 8.32 -18.93 -17.81
N ILE A 90 8.55 -17.67 -17.43
CA ILE A 90 8.75 -17.25 -16.05
C ILE A 90 7.89 -16.01 -15.80
N VAL A 91 7.11 -16.03 -14.72
CA VAL A 91 6.30 -14.89 -14.28
C VAL A 91 6.72 -14.50 -12.87
N VAL A 92 7.16 -13.25 -12.73
CA VAL A 92 7.34 -12.59 -11.44
C VAL A 92 6.01 -11.92 -11.09
N SER A 93 5.33 -12.48 -10.09
CA SER A 93 4.12 -11.91 -9.49
C SER A 93 4.46 -11.06 -8.27
N PRO A 94 3.57 -10.13 -7.84
CA PRO A 94 3.80 -9.30 -6.67
C PRO A 94 4.17 -10.16 -5.46
N ASP A 95 5.19 -9.77 -4.70
CA ASP A 95 5.55 -10.48 -3.49
C ASP A 95 4.47 -10.31 -2.39
N PRO A 96 4.45 -11.19 -1.37
CA PRO A 96 3.50 -11.08 -0.26
C PRO A 96 3.45 -9.71 0.42
N GLY A 97 4.59 -9.03 0.55
CA GLY A 97 4.67 -7.69 1.14
C GLY A 97 3.98 -6.64 0.27
N MET A 98 4.13 -6.71 -1.06
CA MET A 98 3.41 -5.84 -1.99
C MET A 98 1.89 -6.00 -1.95
N LEU A 99 1.40 -7.21 -1.66
CA LEU A 99 -0.04 -7.48 -1.52
C LEU A 99 -0.58 -7.12 -0.13
N LEU A 100 0.27 -7.13 0.90
CA LEU A 100 -0.14 -6.75 2.25
C LEU A 100 -0.59 -5.28 2.33
N ALA A 101 0.12 -4.39 1.63
CA ALA A 101 -0.21 -2.95 1.62
C ALA A 101 -1.66 -2.67 1.17
N PRO A 102 -2.12 -3.03 -0.06
CA PRO A 102 -3.51 -2.83 -0.45
C PRO A 102 -4.49 -3.60 0.46
N SER A 103 -4.10 -4.77 0.98
CA SER A 103 -4.96 -5.56 1.87
C SER A 103 -5.27 -4.81 3.17
N LEU A 104 -4.26 -4.16 3.76
CA LEU A 104 -4.42 -3.34 4.96
C LEU A 104 -5.33 -2.12 4.69
N PHE A 105 -5.17 -1.46 3.55
CA PHE A 105 -6.04 -0.33 3.17
C PHE A 105 -7.49 -0.76 2.99
N CYS A 106 -7.74 -1.87 2.29
CA CYS A 106 -9.06 -2.48 2.17
C CYS A 106 -9.64 -2.86 3.54
N ALA A 107 -8.83 -3.44 4.41
CA ALA A 107 -9.23 -3.86 5.74
C ALA A 107 -9.61 -2.69 6.65
N LEU A 108 -8.83 -1.61 6.64
CA LEU A 108 -9.16 -0.39 7.38
C LEU A 108 -10.50 0.17 6.91
N LEU A 109 -10.70 0.27 5.59
CA LEU A 109 -11.93 0.80 5.01
C LEU A 109 -13.16 -0.07 5.35
N SER A 110 -13.08 -1.38 5.11
CA SER A 110 -14.19 -2.31 5.37
C SER A 110 -14.52 -2.37 6.87
N SER A 111 -13.50 -2.41 7.72
CA SER A 111 -13.67 -2.48 9.18
C SER A 111 -14.29 -1.21 9.73
N SER A 112 -13.89 -0.02 9.23
CA SER A 112 -14.51 1.24 9.62
C SER A 112 -16.00 1.29 9.23
N LEU A 113 -16.35 0.87 8.01
CA LEU A 113 -17.76 0.85 7.56
C LEU A 113 -18.60 -0.14 8.38
N LEU A 114 -18.07 -1.34 8.61
CA LEU A 114 -18.74 -2.35 9.42
C LEU A 114 -18.89 -1.90 10.87
N LEU A 115 -17.87 -1.25 11.45
CA LEU A 115 -17.94 -0.71 12.80
C LEU A 115 -19.03 0.37 12.91
N VAL A 116 -19.08 1.32 11.98
CA VAL A 116 -20.14 2.36 11.97
C VAL A 116 -21.53 1.71 11.90
N PHE A 117 -21.70 0.69 11.06
CA PHE A 117 -22.93 -0.09 10.99
C PHE A 117 -23.27 -0.76 12.33
N LEU A 118 -22.31 -1.44 12.97
CA LEU A 118 -22.49 -2.10 14.25
C LEU A 118 -22.84 -1.11 15.37
N ILE A 119 -22.14 0.01 15.47
CA ILE A 119 -22.42 1.04 16.49
C ILE A 119 -23.81 1.62 16.28
N LYS A 120 -24.19 1.95 15.04
CA LYS A 120 -25.50 2.51 14.72
C LYS A 120 -26.62 1.54 15.07
N THR A 121 -26.45 0.24 14.79
CA THR A 121 -27.46 -0.78 15.13
C THR A 121 -27.53 -1.07 16.63
N GLN A 122 -26.42 -1.01 17.36
CA GLN A 122 -26.40 -1.23 18.81
C GLN A 122 -26.95 -0.04 19.60
N LEU A 123 -26.58 1.20 19.24
CA LEU A 123 -27.01 2.40 19.97
C LEU A 123 -28.43 2.86 19.62
N LYS A 124 -28.92 2.56 18.42
CA LYS A 124 -30.29 2.94 17.96
C LYS A 124 -30.58 4.43 18.23
N ASP A 125 -31.42 4.73 19.21
CA ASP A 125 -31.86 6.08 19.58
C ASP A 125 -30.71 6.95 20.13
N ASP A 126 -29.75 6.31 20.82
CA ASP A 126 -28.56 6.98 21.37
C ASP A 126 -27.53 7.35 20.29
N TRP A 127 -27.69 6.89 19.03
CA TRP A 127 -26.74 7.18 17.95
C TRP A 127 -26.51 8.69 17.74
N LYS A 128 -27.57 9.50 17.79
CA LYS A 128 -27.45 10.96 17.61
C LYS A 128 -26.66 11.61 18.74
N GLU A 129 -26.90 11.18 19.97
CA GLU A 129 -26.18 11.67 21.16
C GLU A 129 -24.71 11.24 21.11
N TYR A 130 -24.44 10.00 20.68
CA TYR A 130 -23.08 9.49 20.49
C TYR A 130 -22.28 10.29 19.46
N MET A 131 -22.92 10.65 18.34
CA MET A 131 -22.28 11.53 17.34
C MET A 131 -22.06 12.95 17.88
N ALA A 132 -22.95 13.47 18.74
CA ALA A 132 -22.75 14.75 19.41
C ALA A 132 -21.59 14.69 20.43
N TYR A 133 -21.42 13.57 21.15
CA TYR A 133 -20.26 13.30 21.99
C TYR A 133 -18.95 13.39 21.20
N TYR A 134 -18.88 12.76 20.02
CA TYR A 134 -17.69 12.83 19.17
C TYR A 134 -17.40 14.24 18.63
N ASN A 135 -18.43 15.00 18.31
CA ASN A 135 -18.31 16.41 17.96
C ASN A 135 -17.71 17.24 19.10
N LEU A 136 -18.15 17.00 20.34
CA LEU A 136 -17.60 17.66 21.54
C LEU A 136 -16.17 17.21 21.84
N LYS A 137 -15.83 15.93 21.61
CA LYS A 137 -14.50 15.34 21.82
C LYS A 137 -13.46 15.93 20.88
N TYR A 138 -13.78 16.04 19.59
CA TYR A 138 -12.83 16.47 18.57
C TYR A 138 -12.98 17.94 18.13
N LYS A 139 -13.98 18.67 18.63
CA LYS A 139 -14.21 20.09 18.34
C LYS A 139 -14.43 20.41 16.85
N PHE A 140 -14.87 19.43 16.07
CA PHE A 140 -15.29 19.60 14.67
C PHE A 140 -16.48 18.69 14.36
N ASN A 141 -17.12 18.88 13.21
CA ASN A 141 -18.19 18.00 12.75
C ASN A 141 -17.59 16.64 12.33
N TYR A 142 -17.54 15.72 13.28
CA TYR A 142 -16.93 14.40 13.16
C TYR A 142 -17.55 13.58 12.03
N ALA A 143 -18.88 13.57 11.91
CA ALA A 143 -19.59 12.82 10.87
C ALA A 143 -19.11 13.20 9.46
N LYS A 144 -19.04 14.50 9.17
CA LYS A 144 -18.58 15.00 7.86
C LYS A 144 -17.10 14.71 7.62
N VAL A 145 -16.25 14.90 8.63
CA VAL A 145 -14.81 14.58 8.52
C VAL A 145 -14.59 13.11 8.22
N VAL A 146 -15.27 12.20 8.92
CA VAL A 146 -15.20 10.75 8.68
C VAL A 146 -15.63 10.41 7.25
N VAL A 147 -16.72 11.00 6.73
CA VAL A 147 -17.14 10.79 5.34
C VAL A 147 -16.06 11.25 4.34
N TYR A 148 -15.43 12.41 4.58
CA TYR A 148 -14.33 12.87 3.72
C TYR A 148 -13.12 11.95 3.78
N LEU A 149 -12.72 11.51 4.97
CA LEU A 149 -11.60 10.58 5.15
C LEU A 149 -11.89 9.24 4.46
N ILE A 150 -13.09 8.68 4.62
CA ILE A 150 -13.51 7.45 3.93
C ILE A 150 -13.41 7.62 2.42
N ARG A 151 -13.86 8.75 1.86
CA ARG A 151 -13.78 9.02 0.41
C ARG A 151 -12.33 9.07 -0.08
N ILE A 152 -11.47 9.82 0.61
CA ILE A 152 -10.05 9.93 0.25
C ILE A 152 -9.37 8.56 0.36
N LEU A 153 -9.60 7.85 1.46
CA LEU A 153 -9.04 6.52 1.70
C LEU A 153 -9.53 5.51 0.64
N THR A 154 -10.80 5.59 0.22
CA THR A 154 -11.35 4.76 -0.86
C THR A 154 -10.59 4.99 -2.16
N VAL A 155 -10.34 6.24 -2.55
CA VAL A 155 -9.58 6.56 -3.77
C VAL A 155 -8.16 5.99 -3.69
N ILE A 156 -7.46 6.23 -2.57
CA ILE A 156 -6.10 5.71 -2.36
C ILE A 156 -6.09 4.18 -2.43
N THR A 157 -7.05 3.53 -1.74
CA THR A 157 -7.19 2.06 -1.72
C THR A 157 -7.37 1.52 -3.13
N VAL A 158 -8.31 2.09 -3.90
CA VAL A 158 -8.58 1.67 -5.28
C VAL A 158 -7.32 1.81 -6.15
N VAL A 159 -6.62 2.94 -6.07
CA VAL A 159 -5.41 3.18 -6.86
C VAL A 159 -4.31 2.17 -6.50
N ILE A 160 -4.03 1.96 -5.22
CA ILE A 160 -2.99 1.01 -4.78
C ILE A 160 -3.39 -0.42 -5.13
N THR A 161 -4.65 -0.82 -4.93
CA THR A 161 -5.12 -2.16 -5.30
C THR A 161 -4.96 -2.43 -6.79
N ILE A 162 -5.36 -1.48 -7.66
CA ILE A 162 -5.18 -1.61 -9.11
C ILE A 162 -3.68 -1.72 -9.43
N ALA A 163 -2.86 -0.82 -8.88
CA ALA A 163 -1.42 -0.81 -9.13
C ALA A 163 -0.71 -2.09 -8.67
N SER A 164 -1.09 -2.64 -7.52
CA SER A 164 -0.53 -3.90 -7.00
C SER A 164 -0.97 -5.12 -7.80
N LEU A 165 -2.24 -5.19 -8.22
CA LEU A 165 -2.76 -6.34 -8.98
C LEU A 165 -2.30 -6.32 -10.45
N ASP A 166 -2.01 -5.15 -11.00
CA ASP A 166 -1.53 -5.00 -12.37
C ASP A 166 0.00 -5.09 -12.49
N TRP A 167 0.72 -5.14 -11.36
CA TRP A 167 2.17 -5.30 -11.33
C TRP A 167 2.58 -6.72 -11.72
N PHE A 168 3.49 -6.87 -12.68
CA PHE A 168 4.15 -8.13 -13.00
C PHE A 168 5.37 -7.92 -13.91
N SER A 169 6.24 -8.92 -13.94
CA SER A 169 7.21 -9.10 -15.03
C SER A 169 7.09 -10.51 -15.60
N SER A 170 6.90 -10.65 -16.91
CA SER A 170 6.82 -11.96 -17.56
C SER A 170 7.87 -12.11 -18.65
N PHE A 171 8.56 -13.24 -18.66
CA PHE A 171 9.60 -13.59 -19.62
C PHE A 171 9.07 -14.73 -20.48
N GLY A 172 8.65 -14.42 -21.70
CA GLY A 172 8.10 -15.40 -22.65
C GLY A 172 9.15 -15.93 -23.62
N HIS A 173 8.70 -16.62 -24.67
CA HIS A 173 9.60 -17.10 -25.72
C HIS A 173 10.15 -15.98 -26.62
N LYS A 174 9.36 -14.94 -26.87
CA LYS A 174 9.67 -13.90 -27.87
C LYS A 174 9.98 -12.54 -27.25
N GLU A 175 9.38 -12.27 -26.10
CA GLU A 175 9.38 -10.94 -25.51
C GLU A 175 9.34 -11.00 -23.98
N ILE A 176 9.81 -9.91 -23.38
CA ILE A 176 9.74 -9.59 -21.96
C ILE A 176 8.62 -8.56 -21.82
N LYS A 177 7.63 -8.84 -20.97
CA LYS A 177 6.56 -7.90 -20.64
C LYS A 177 6.75 -7.40 -19.22
N ILE A 178 6.69 -6.09 -19.04
CA ILE A 178 6.91 -5.44 -17.75
C ILE A 178 5.74 -4.50 -17.52
N ASN A 179 5.10 -4.66 -16.37
CA ASN A 179 4.15 -3.70 -15.84
C ASN A 179 4.59 -3.34 -14.42
N SER A 180 5.16 -2.14 -14.28
CA SER A 180 5.71 -1.64 -13.04
C SER A 180 4.62 -1.02 -12.16
N PHE A 181 4.97 -0.72 -10.91
CA PHE A 181 4.01 -0.16 -9.97
C PHE A 181 3.60 1.24 -10.46
N LEU A 182 2.29 1.46 -10.64
CA LEU A 182 1.71 2.68 -11.21
C LEU A 182 2.08 2.98 -12.67
N SER A 183 2.60 2.02 -13.46
CA SER A 183 2.76 2.26 -14.90
C SER A 183 1.42 2.28 -15.64
N LEU A 184 1.30 3.17 -16.62
CA LEU A 184 0.15 3.23 -17.53
C LEU A 184 0.29 2.16 -18.61
N GLY A 185 0.08 0.91 -18.23
CA GLY A 185 0.04 -0.23 -19.13
C GLY A 185 1.34 -1.03 -19.24
N THR A 186 1.23 -2.18 -19.90
CA THR A 186 2.31 -3.15 -20.07
C THR A 186 3.26 -2.73 -21.19
N LYS A 187 4.54 -2.57 -20.87
CA LYS A 187 5.61 -2.43 -21.87
C LYS A 187 6.07 -3.82 -22.32
N SER A 188 6.29 -3.99 -23.63
CA SER A 188 6.76 -5.25 -24.21
C SER A 188 8.07 -5.00 -24.95
N TYR A 189 9.09 -5.80 -24.64
CA TYR A 189 10.43 -5.71 -25.22
C TYR A 189 10.77 -7.03 -25.88
N ARG A 190 11.16 -7.01 -27.14
CA ARG A 190 11.75 -8.20 -27.77
C ARG A 190 13.13 -8.44 -27.18
N TYR A 191 13.62 -9.66 -27.26
CA TYR A 191 15.00 -9.94 -26.84
C TYR A 191 16.05 -9.21 -27.69
N SER A 192 15.71 -8.80 -28.92
CA SER A 192 16.53 -7.89 -29.74
C SER A 192 16.65 -6.48 -29.16
N ASP A 193 15.71 -6.09 -28.28
CA ASP A 193 15.68 -4.76 -27.68
C ASP A 193 16.58 -4.70 -26.42
N VAL A 194 17.18 -5.82 -26.01
CA VAL A 194 18.11 -5.87 -24.88
C VAL A 194 19.47 -5.32 -25.31
N SER A 195 19.87 -4.19 -24.72
CA SER A 195 21.16 -3.56 -24.98
C SER A 195 22.26 -4.16 -24.11
N ASN A 196 21.98 -4.38 -22.81
CA ASN A 196 22.94 -4.88 -21.83
C ASN A 196 22.29 -5.85 -20.83
N VAL A 197 23.09 -6.79 -20.35
CA VAL A 197 22.76 -7.72 -19.27
C VAL A 197 23.91 -7.70 -18.27
N ALA A 198 23.63 -7.30 -17.03
CA ALA A 198 24.65 -7.13 -16.00
C ALA A 198 24.26 -7.79 -14.68
N LYS A 199 25.26 -8.33 -14.00
CA LYS A 199 25.21 -8.67 -12.58
C LYS A 199 25.94 -7.57 -11.82
N VAL A 200 25.19 -6.79 -11.06
CA VAL A 200 25.71 -5.71 -10.22
C VAL A 200 26.04 -6.31 -8.85
N MET A 201 27.27 -6.10 -8.37
CA MET A 201 27.75 -6.74 -7.14
C MET A 201 27.41 -5.96 -5.86
N LYS A 202 27.25 -4.64 -5.96
CA LYS A 202 27.01 -3.77 -4.81
C LYS A 202 25.95 -2.71 -5.12
N VAL A 203 25.15 -2.38 -4.11
CA VAL A 203 24.14 -1.31 -4.16
C VAL A 203 24.62 -0.15 -3.29
N LYS A 204 24.61 1.06 -3.83
CA LYS A 204 24.81 2.28 -3.03
C LYS A 204 23.45 2.80 -2.57
N ALA A 205 23.15 2.64 -1.28
CA ALA A 205 21.93 3.17 -0.70
C ALA A 205 21.92 4.72 -0.73
N PRO A 206 20.75 5.38 -0.66
CA PRO A 206 20.66 6.85 -0.59
C PRO A 206 21.46 7.48 0.56
N SER A 207 21.70 6.73 1.64
CA SER A 207 22.56 7.13 2.76
C SER A 207 24.06 7.16 2.44
N GLY A 208 24.45 6.75 1.23
CA GLY A 208 25.84 6.54 0.82
C GLY A 208 26.43 5.20 1.27
N LYS A 209 25.71 4.42 2.08
CA LYS A 209 26.15 3.09 2.53
C LYS A 209 26.19 2.13 1.34
N ILE A 210 27.32 1.44 1.18
CA ILE A 210 27.48 0.37 0.21
C ILE A 210 26.99 -0.94 0.83
N LEU A 211 26.05 -1.60 0.15
CA LEU A 211 25.50 -2.90 0.51
C LEU A 211 26.01 -3.96 -0.48
N ASN A 212 26.54 -5.07 0.03
CA ASN A 212 27.00 -6.19 -0.79
C ASN A 212 25.82 -7.12 -1.12
N GLU A 213 24.82 -6.58 -1.81
CA GLU A 213 23.60 -7.27 -2.20
C GLU A 213 23.58 -7.38 -3.73
N PRO A 214 24.07 -8.49 -4.32
CA PRO A 214 24.14 -8.61 -5.76
C PRO A 214 22.74 -8.67 -6.37
N TYR A 215 22.58 -8.04 -7.52
CA TYR A 215 21.33 -8.04 -8.28
C TYR A 215 21.60 -8.09 -9.79
N PHE A 216 20.56 -8.39 -10.55
CA PHE A 216 20.63 -8.42 -12.01
C PHE A 216 19.93 -7.21 -12.60
N LEU A 217 20.53 -6.66 -13.65
CA LEU A 217 20.03 -5.53 -14.41
C LEU A 217 19.98 -5.90 -15.90
N VAL A 218 18.84 -5.65 -16.51
CA VAL A 218 18.65 -5.73 -17.96
C VAL A 218 18.35 -4.32 -18.45
N THR A 219 19.17 -3.81 -19.35
CA THR A 219 18.96 -2.51 -19.99
C THR A 219 18.41 -2.73 -21.38
N PHE A 220 17.41 -1.95 -21.77
CA PHE A 220 16.82 -1.97 -23.10
C PHE A 220 17.38 -0.86 -23.98
N ASN A 221 17.19 -0.95 -25.29
CA ASN A 221 17.69 0.02 -26.27
C ASN A 221 17.08 1.43 -26.09
N ASP A 222 15.90 1.52 -25.48
CA ASP A 222 15.22 2.78 -25.18
C ASP A 222 15.64 3.40 -23.82
N GLY A 223 16.61 2.80 -23.14
CA GLY A 223 17.13 3.25 -21.84
C GLY A 223 16.29 2.82 -20.64
N ASN A 224 15.13 2.15 -20.84
CA ASN A 224 14.42 1.54 -19.72
C ASN A 224 15.22 0.36 -19.15
N THR A 225 14.95 0.00 -17.90
CA THR A 225 15.63 -1.10 -17.22
C THR A 225 14.64 -2.04 -16.52
N TRP A 226 15.01 -3.31 -16.47
CA TRP A 226 14.48 -4.27 -15.52
C TRP A 226 15.54 -4.59 -14.48
N SER A 227 15.19 -4.52 -13.21
CA SER A 227 16.08 -4.82 -12.08
C SER A 227 15.46 -5.90 -11.21
N SER A 228 16.25 -6.89 -10.81
CA SER A 228 15.77 -7.96 -9.93
C SER A 228 15.47 -7.48 -8.50
N ILE A 229 15.92 -6.29 -8.10
CA ILE A 229 15.57 -5.69 -6.80
C ILE A 229 14.10 -5.25 -6.79
N TYR A 230 13.66 -4.61 -7.87
CA TYR A 230 12.35 -3.97 -7.93
C TYR A 230 11.30 -4.75 -8.71
N ASN A 231 11.73 -5.66 -9.58
CA ASN A 231 10.88 -6.38 -10.53
C ASN A 231 11.22 -7.89 -10.61
N GLY A 232 12.04 -8.39 -9.68
CA GLY A 232 12.45 -9.79 -9.59
C GLY A 232 11.81 -10.53 -8.42
N PHE A 233 12.22 -11.79 -8.23
CA PHE A 233 11.86 -12.56 -7.06
C PHE A 233 12.71 -12.16 -5.86
N GLY A 234 12.22 -12.39 -4.64
CA GLY A 234 13.07 -12.37 -3.44
C GLY A 234 14.13 -13.50 -3.43
N ASP A 235 13.99 -14.50 -4.30
CA ASP A 235 14.90 -15.63 -4.47
C ASP A 235 15.93 -15.36 -5.58
N GLN A 236 17.21 -15.31 -5.18
CA GLN A 236 18.33 -15.05 -6.08
C GLN A 236 18.54 -16.15 -7.13
N GLN A 237 18.22 -17.41 -6.83
CA GLN A 237 18.34 -18.50 -7.79
C GLN A 237 17.32 -18.35 -8.91
N LYS A 238 16.06 -18.01 -8.58
CA LYS A 238 15.04 -17.72 -9.59
C LYS A 238 15.40 -16.51 -10.46
N ASN A 239 16.02 -15.49 -9.87
CA ASN A 239 16.53 -14.35 -10.64
C ASN A 239 17.70 -14.73 -11.57
N GLN A 240 18.55 -15.67 -11.13
CA GLN A 240 19.61 -16.24 -11.98
C GLN A 240 19.00 -17.02 -13.17
N GLU A 241 17.88 -17.70 -12.99
CA GLU A 241 17.17 -18.38 -14.09
C GLU A 241 16.63 -17.36 -15.11
N ILE A 242 16.02 -16.27 -14.64
CA ILE A 242 15.57 -15.15 -15.49
C ILE A 242 16.75 -14.60 -16.31
N ILE A 243 17.85 -14.22 -15.65
CA ILE A 243 18.95 -13.57 -16.36
C ILE A 243 19.64 -14.50 -17.36
N THR A 244 19.69 -15.80 -17.06
CA THR A 244 20.22 -16.83 -17.96
C THR A 244 19.31 -16.99 -19.18
N LEU A 245 17.99 -16.97 -18.99
CA LEU A 245 17.03 -16.98 -20.08
C LEU A 245 17.20 -15.74 -20.97
N VAL A 246 17.27 -14.54 -20.37
CA VAL A 246 17.43 -13.28 -21.10
C VAL A 246 18.74 -13.29 -21.89
N SER A 247 19.87 -13.60 -21.25
CA SER A 247 21.19 -13.69 -21.88
C SER A 247 21.21 -14.62 -23.09
N ARG A 248 20.60 -15.81 -22.95
CA ARG A 248 20.50 -16.81 -24.02
C ARG A 248 19.64 -16.30 -25.19
N GLN A 249 18.48 -15.72 -24.92
CA GLN A 249 17.54 -15.27 -25.95
C GLN A 249 18.00 -13.99 -26.66
N SER A 250 18.73 -13.11 -25.97
CA SER A 250 19.25 -11.86 -26.54
C SER A 250 20.66 -12.01 -27.13
N ASN A 251 21.31 -13.17 -26.96
CA ASN A 251 22.72 -13.40 -27.29
C ASN A 251 23.65 -12.32 -26.67
N LYS A 252 23.37 -11.93 -25.42
CA LYS A 252 24.17 -10.96 -24.66
C LYS A 252 24.83 -11.67 -23.49
N ALA A 253 26.15 -11.56 -23.36
CA ALA A 253 26.87 -12.08 -22.21
C ALA A 253 26.50 -11.30 -20.94
N ILE A 254 26.43 -12.01 -19.81
CA ILE A 254 26.21 -11.39 -18.50
C ILE A 254 27.52 -10.74 -18.07
N SER A 255 27.58 -9.42 -18.12
CA SER A 255 28.71 -8.65 -17.60
C SER A 255 28.66 -8.58 -16.07
N GLN A 256 29.83 -8.45 -15.43
CA GLN A 256 29.91 -8.16 -14.00
C GLN A 256 30.33 -6.70 -13.82
N VAL A 257 29.55 -5.96 -13.04
CA VAL A 257 29.84 -4.57 -12.71
C VAL A 257 29.82 -4.39 -11.20
N GLU A 258 30.73 -3.56 -10.68
CA GLU A 258 30.80 -3.35 -9.23
C GLU A 258 29.65 -2.47 -8.73
N PHE A 259 29.35 -1.41 -9.49
CA PHE A 259 28.28 -0.46 -9.27
C PHE A 259 27.58 -0.13 -10.59
N GLU A 260 26.34 0.35 -10.49
CA GLU A 260 25.62 1.02 -11.58
C GLU A 260 26.14 2.46 -11.80
#